data_AF-X1UB77-F1
#
_entry.id   AF-X1UB77-F1
#
_cell.length_a   1.000
_cell.length_b   1.000
_cell.length_c   1.000
_cell.angle_alpha   90.00
_cell.angle_beta   90.00
_cell.angle_gamma   90.00
#
_symmetry.space_group_name_H-M   'P 1'
#
loop_
_entity.id
_entity.type
_entity.pdbx_description
1 polymer ?
#
loop_
_entity_poly.entity_id
_entity_poly.type
_entity_poly.pdbx_seq_one_letter_code
_entity_poly.pdbx_strand_id
1 'polypeptide(L)'
;MQKEISNVIEEAKSGDGLKEDKQYDLYGKMLKTAWDYQEDLLAPEANLLTALREYLDITLAEHRLLEARLPNFKFSENSFKREIEHFANAGIIFTYGPSYIIPEKIVERIKEVWDIELDPAVYQRLLDYLTTSQLSSALARLHLTKSGRKEAIIKRILDKGIKPSTFLGFLTVNDLAILARNAKCPQKPKKDELIPTIISHIKRGQDIKPPEPPPTLGTKPEPRLVTDGVLKEALSRLRDSQLAEILAKKKLKISGTKKDKIERLANSRYSF
;
A
#
# COMPACT_ATOMS: atom_id res chain seq x y z
N MET A 1 4.72 -8.74 21.12
CA MET A 1 5.02 -10.03 20.44
C MET A 1 4.70 -11.27 21.27
N GLN A 2 5.35 -11.56 22.40
CA GLN A 2 4.92 -12.70 23.25
C GLN A 2 3.43 -12.59 23.63
N LYS A 3 2.94 -11.38 23.96
CA LYS A 3 1.51 -11.14 24.22
C LYS A 3 0.56 -11.41 23.06
N GLU A 4 0.94 -11.12 21.81
CA GLU A 4 0.04 -11.27 20.65
C GLU A 4 0.01 -12.72 20.14
N ILE A 5 1.16 -13.40 20.13
CA ILE A 5 1.24 -14.83 19.81
C ILE A 5 0.57 -15.65 20.92
N SER A 6 0.76 -15.29 22.20
CA SER A 6 0.04 -15.91 23.31
C SER A 6 -1.47 -15.64 23.23
N ASN A 7 -1.91 -14.45 22.81
CA ASN A 7 -3.35 -14.18 22.64
C ASN A 7 -3.98 -15.08 21.59
N VAL A 8 -3.37 -15.24 20.42
CA VAL A 8 -3.94 -16.10 19.35
C VAL A 8 -3.96 -17.58 19.77
N ILE A 9 -2.93 -18.05 20.49
CA ILE A 9 -2.88 -19.43 20.99
C ILE A 9 -3.92 -19.65 22.11
N GLU A 10 -4.13 -18.67 22.99
CA GLU A 10 -5.12 -18.75 24.06
C GLU A 10 -6.56 -18.60 23.54
N GLU A 11 -6.82 -17.71 22.57
CA GLU A 11 -8.09 -17.62 21.83
C GLU A 11 -8.41 -18.92 21.09
N ALA A 12 -7.40 -19.54 20.46
CA ALA A 12 -7.54 -20.84 19.83
C ALA A 12 -7.83 -21.96 20.84
N LYS A 13 -7.33 -21.90 22.08
CA LYS A 13 -7.68 -22.91 23.10
C LYS A 13 -9.06 -22.69 23.71
N SER A 14 -9.46 -21.44 23.96
CA SER A 14 -10.73 -21.09 24.60
C SER A 14 -11.94 -21.20 23.65
N GLY A 15 -11.73 -21.02 22.34
CA GLY A 15 -12.83 -20.92 21.37
C GLY A 15 -13.46 -19.53 21.32
N ASP A 16 -12.88 -18.59 22.04
CA ASP A 16 -13.27 -17.19 22.00
C ASP A 16 -13.03 -16.65 20.57
N GLY A 17 -14.10 -16.25 19.89
CA GLY A 17 -14.09 -15.85 18.48
C GLY A 17 -14.81 -16.79 17.50
N LEU A 18 -15.21 -17.99 17.93
CA LEU A 18 -16.09 -18.88 17.17
C LEU A 18 -17.55 -18.72 17.61
N LYS A 19 -18.48 -18.69 16.66
CA LYS A 19 -19.93 -18.61 16.92
C LYS A 19 -20.59 -19.99 16.90
N GLU A 20 -21.39 -20.30 17.91
CA GLU A 20 -22.03 -21.62 18.06
C GLU A 20 -22.97 -22.01 16.90
N ASP A 21 -23.38 -21.07 16.04
CA ASP A 21 -24.34 -21.27 14.96
C ASP A 21 -23.74 -21.78 13.64
N LYS A 22 -22.40 -21.87 13.52
CA LYS A 22 -21.73 -22.28 12.28
C LYS A 22 -21.28 -23.74 12.30
N GLN A 23 -21.25 -24.37 11.13
CA GLN A 23 -20.78 -25.75 10.93
C GLN A 23 -19.25 -25.88 10.94
N TYR A 24 -18.60 -25.41 12.01
CA TYR A 24 -17.14 -25.48 12.13
C TYR A 24 -16.60 -26.90 12.16
N ASP A 25 -17.37 -27.88 12.66
CA ASP A 25 -16.95 -29.28 12.66
C ASP A 25 -16.78 -29.85 11.26
N LEU A 26 -17.68 -29.49 10.33
CA LEU A 26 -17.59 -29.92 8.94
C LEU A 26 -16.37 -29.29 8.27
N TYR A 27 -16.20 -27.97 8.44
CA TYR A 27 -15.07 -27.24 7.89
C TYR A 27 -13.74 -27.74 8.45
N GLY A 28 -13.65 -27.91 9.76
CA GLY A 28 -12.46 -28.40 10.45
C GLY A 28 -12.07 -29.82 10.01
N LYS A 29 -13.05 -30.71 9.78
CA LYS A 29 -12.78 -32.03 9.19
C LYS A 29 -12.20 -31.93 7.79
N MET A 30 -12.79 -31.11 6.91
CA MET A 30 -12.28 -30.92 5.55
C MET A 30 -10.89 -30.29 5.54
N LEU A 31 -10.67 -29.28 6.39
CA LEU A 31 -9.38 -28.61 6.56
C LEU A 31 -8.32 -29.60 7.05
N LYS A 32 -8.66 -30.44 8.03
CA LYS A 32 -7.78 -31.51 8.50
C LYS A 32 -7.45 -32.50 7.37
N THR A 33 -8.45 -32.98 6.64
CA THR A 33 -8.25 -33.94 5.56
C THR A 33 -7.35 -33.38 4.46
N ALA A 34 -7.51 -32.10 4.11
CA ALA A 34 -6.65 -31.45 3.13
C ALA A 34 -5.20 -31.39 3.62
N TRP A 35 -4.97 -31.03 4.88
CA TRP A 35 -3.63 -31.02 5.48
C TRP A 35 -3.02 -32.41 5.72
N ASP A 36 -3.85 -33.43 5.98
CA ASP A 36 -3.41 -34.83 6.12
C ASP A 36 -2.98 -35.42 4.76
N TYR A 37 -3.47 -34.86 3.65
CA TYR A 37 -3.13 -35.33 2.31
C TYR A 37 -1.79 -34.73 1.86
N GLN A 38 -0.78 -35.58 1.69
CA GLN A 38 0.57 -35.20 1.23
C GLN A 38 1.34 -34.18 2.10
N GLU A 39 0.86 -33.88 3.31
CA GLU A 39 1.41 -32.86 4.21
C GLU A 39 1.51 -31.45 3.56
N ASP A 40 0.81 -31.22 2.45
CA ASP A 40 0.82 -29.96 1.71
C ASP A 40 -0.58 -29.67 1.15
N LEU A 41 -0.95 -28.39 1.09
CA LEU A 41 -2.25 -27.97 0.61
C LEU A 41 -2.19 -27.69 -0.90
N LEU A 42 -2.74 -28.59 -1.70
CA LEU A 42 -2.71 -28.43 -3.15
C LEU A 42 -3.64 -27.29 -3.60
N ALA A 43 -3.29 -26.62 -4.70
CA ALA A 43 -4.08 -25.52 -5.26
C ALA A 43 -5.58 -25.85 -5.46
N PRO A 44 -5.98 -27.02 -6.00
CA PRO A 44 -7.38 -27.40 -6.10
C PRO A 44 -8.09 -27.54 -4.75
N GLU A 45 -7.39 -28.04 -3.72
CA GLU A 45 -7.92 -28.24 -2.37
C GLU A 45 -8.09 -26.88 -1.67
N ALA A 46 -7.12 -25.98 -1.82
CA ALA A 46 -7.22 -24.60 -1.36
C ALA A 46 -8.44 -23.89 -1.98
N ASN A 47 -8.72 -24.12 -3.27
CA ASN A 47 -9.89 -23.57 -3.94
C ASN A 47 -11.20 -24.16 -3.38
N LEU A 48 -11.26 -25.48 -3.14
CA LEU A 48 -12.43 -26.12 -2.53
C LEU A 48 -12.67 -25.66 -1.09
N LEU A 49 -11.62 -25.53 -0.30
CA LEU A 49 -11.69 -24.98 1.06
C LEU A 49 -12.13 -23.52 1.07
N THR A 50 -11.72 -22.74 0.07
CA THR A 50 -12.18 -21.35 -0.10
C THR A 50 -13.68 -21.31 -0.40
N ALA A 51 -14.15 -22.12 -1.35
CA ALA A 51 -15.57 -22.21 -1.69
C ALA A 51 -16.42 -22.70 -0.51
N LEU A 52 -15.95 -23.71 0.23
CA LEU A 52 -16.62 -24.23 1.41
C LEU A 52 -16.67 -23.21 2.54
N ARG A 53 -15.56 -22.48 2.76
CA ARG A 53 -15.47 -21.41 3.75
C ARG A 53 -16.52 -20.33 3.47
N GLU A 54 -16.63 -19.91 2.21
CA GLU A 54 -17.62 -18.93 1.78
C GLU A 54 -19.06 -19.43 1.97
N TYR A 55 -19.33 -20.69 1.58
CA TYR A 55 -20.64 -21.32 1.75
C TYR A 55 -21.07 -21.40 3.22
N LEU A 56 -20.14 -21.73 4.12
CA LEU A 56 -20.39 -21.84 5.56
C LEU A 56 -20.30 -20.50 6.31
N ASP A 57 -20.18 -19.38 5.60
CA ASP A 57 -20.04 -18.03 6.16
C ASP A 57 -18.79 -17.87 7.07
N ILE A 58 -17.78 -18.72 6.94
CA ILE A 58 -16.59 -18.74 7.81
C ILE A 58 -15.64 -17.58 7.43
N THR A 59 -15.22 -16.79 8.42
CA THR A 59 -14.29 -15.68 8.22
C THR A 59 -12.86 -16.19 8.09
N LEU A 60 -11.95 -15.37 7.56
CA LEU A 60 -10.54 -15.75 7.48
C LEU A 60 -9.92 -15.91 8.88
N ALA A 61 -10.36 -15.11 9.86
CA ALA A 61 -9.93 -15.23 11.24
C ALA A 61 -10.40 -16.56 11.87
N GLU A 62 -11.67 -16.92 11.67
CA GLU A 62 -12.23 -18.20 12.11
C GLU A 62 -11.48 -19.37 11.45
N HIS A 63 -11.19 -19.29 10.14
CA HIS A 63 -10.38 -20.28 9.44
C HIS A 63 -9.01 -20.47 10.10
N ARG A 64 -8.26 -19.40 10.35
CA ARG A 64 -6.93 -19.46 11.00
C ARG A 64 -7.00 -20.06 12.40
N LEU A 65 -8.06 -19.75 13.13
CA LEU A 65 -8.28 -20.30 14.47
C LEU A 65 -8.59 -21.79 14.42
N LEU A 66 -9.38 -22.25 13.44
CA LEU A 66 -9.66 -23.66 13.20
C LEU A 66 -8.41 -24.42 12.72
N GLU A 67 -7.60 -23.80 11.87
CA GLU A 67 -6.32 -24.34 11.42
C GLU A 67 -5.34 -24.54 12.58
N ALA A 68 -5.20 -23.53 13.45
CA ALA A 68 -4.34 -23.60 14.63
C ALA A 68 -4.76 -24.68 15.64
N ARG A 69 -6.02 -25.13 15.59
CA ARG A 69 -6.54 -26.23 16.43
C ARG A 69 -6.25 -27.62 15.86
N LEU A 70 -5.81 -27.71 14.61
CA LEU A 70 -5.52 -29.00 14.01
C LEU A 70 -4.31 -29.65 14.70
N PRO A 71 -4.36 -30.97 14.95
CA PRO A 71 -3.29 -31.68 15.64
C PRO A 71 -1.96 -31.67 14.86
N ASN A 72 -2.02 -31.48 13.53
CA ASN A 72 -0.85 -31.37 12.65
C ASN A 72 -0.19 -29.98 12.79
N PHE A 73 -0.96 -28.97 13.18
CA PHE A 73 -0.52 -27.60 13.43
C PHE A 73 0.00 -27.41 14.87
N LYS A 74 0.70 -28.42 15.41
CA LYS A 74 1.42 -28.29 16.67
C LYS A 74 2.76 -27.63 16.39
N PHE A 75 2.81 -26.31 16.52
CA PHE A 75 4.08 -25.59 16.59
C PHE A 75 4.82 -26.00 17.86
N SER A 76 5.76 -26.94 17.74
CA SER A 76 6.79 -27.03 18.77
C SER A 76 7.64 -25.76 18.68
N GLU A 77 8.05 -25.19 19.82
CA GLU A 77 8.94 -24.01 19.82
C GLU A 77 10.19 -24.26 18.96
N ASN A 78 10.66 -25.50 18.91
CA ASN A 78 11.81 -25.91 18.11
C ASN A 78 11.49 -25.90 16.61
N SER A 79 10.29 -26.35 16.19
CA SER A 79 9.86 -26.30 14.79
C SER A 79 9.73 -24.85 14.32
N PHE A 80 9.11 -23.99 15.15
CA PHE A 80 8.98 -22.57 14.84
C PHE A 80 10.36 -21.88 14.74
N LYS A 81 11.26 -22.13 15.69
CA LYS A 81 12.64 -21.60 15.64
C LYS A 81 13.38 -22.05 14.38
N ARG A 82 13.30 -23.34 14.02
CA ARG A 82 13.92 -23.86 12.80
C ARG A 82 13.40 -23.17 11.55
N GLU A 83 12.10 -22.92 11.47
CA GLU A 83 11.50 -22.27 10.30
C GLU A 83 11.89 -20.79 10.23
N ILE A 84 11.93 -20.10 11.37
CA ILE A 84 12.45 -18.74 11.47
C ILE A 84 13.93 -18.68 11.08
N GLU A 85 14.75 -19.63 11.55
CA GLU A 85 16.16 -19.76 11.16
C GLU A 85 16.30 -20.03 9.66
N HIS A 86 15.42 -20.84 9.08
CA HIS A 86 15.38 -21.08 7.63
C HIS A 86 15.09 -19.78 6.87
N PHE A 87 14.05 -19.04 7.25
CA PHE A 87 13.74 -17.74 6.66
C PHE A 87 14.83 -16.69 6.90
N ALA A 88 15.53 -16.76 8.03
CA ALA A 88 16.66 -15.88 8.32
C ALA A 88 17.87 -16.18 7.43
N ASN A 89 18.21 -17.46 7.27
CA ASN A 89 19.26 -17.92 6.37
C ASN A 89 18.94 -17.62 4.90
N ALA A 90 17.64 -17.64 4.53
CA ALA A 90 17.16 -17.23 3.21
C ALA A 90 17.14 -15.70 3.01
N GLY A 91 17.45 -14.91 4.05
CA GLY A 91 17.46 -13.45 3.98
C GLY A 91 16.07 -12.80 3.90
N ILE A 92 15.02 -13.53 4.31
CA ILE A 92 13.63 -13.06 4.31
C ILE A 92 13.30 -12.36 5.63
N ILE A 93 13.73 -12.94 6.75
CA ILE A 93 13.51 -12.41 8.10
C ILE A 93 14.85 -12.04 8.73
N PHE A 94 14.93 -10.89 9.38
CA PHE A 94 16.08 -10.48 10.17
C PHE A 94 15.68 -10.34 11.63
N THR A 95 16.61 -10.57 12.53
CA THR A 95 16.42 -10.36 13.96
C THR A 95 17.05 -9.04 14.38
N TYR A 96 16.29 -8.21 15.10
CA TYR A 96 16.76 -6.98 15.72
C TYR A 96 16.25 -6.92 17.15
N GLY A 97 17.11 -7.28 18.09
CA GLY A 97 16.73 -7.49 19.50
C GLY A 97 15.67 -8.59 19.62
N PRO A 98 14.54 -8.34 20.31
CA PRO A 98 13.46 -9.32 20.43
C PRO A 98 12.52 -9.34 19.21
N SER A 99 12.79 -8.53 18.18
CA SER A 99 11.90 -8.33 17.04
C SER A 99 12.37 -9.03 15.77
N TYR A 100 11.41 -9.60 15.04
CA TYR A 100 11.62 -10.06 13.67
C TYR A 100 11.26 -8.91 12.71
N ILE A 101 12.16 -8.62 11.78
CA ILE A 101 12.03 -7.54 10.80
C ILE A 101 12.08 -8.16 9.41
N ILE A 102 11.13 -7.80 8.55
CA ILE A 102 11.15 -8.14 7.14
C ILE A 102 11.54 -6.88 6.36
N PRO A 103 12.51 -6.93 5.44
CA PRO A 103 12.86 -5.78 4.61
C PRO A 103 11.67 -5.34 3.77
N GLU A 104 11.46 -4.04 3.65
CA GLU A 104 10.32 -3.46 2.92
C GLU A 104 10.17 -4.01 1.49
N LYS A 105 11.29 -4.22 0.78
CA LYS A 105 11.28 -4.81 -0.57
C LYS A 105 10.77 -6.25 -0.60
N ILE A 106 10.98 -7.01 0.46
CA ILE A 106 10.50 -8.39 0.60
C ILE A 106 9.02 -8.38 1.00
N VAL A 107 8.61 -7.45 1.86
CA VAL A 107 7.19 -7.28 2.23
C VAL A 107 6.32 -7.10 0.99
N GLU A 108 6.72 -6.26 0.03
CA GLU A 108 5.95 -6.07 -1.21
C GLU A 108 5.84 -7.36 -2.03
N ARG A 109 6.93 -8.15 -2.14
CA ARG A 109 6.88 -9.45 -2.83
C ARG A 109 6.01 -10.48 -2.11
N ILE A 110 6.07 -10.54 -0.78
CA ILE A 110 5.21 -11.44 0.00
C ILE A 110 3.75 -11.06 -0.22
N LYS A 111 3.41 -9.77 -0.17
CA LYS A 111 2.07 -9.27 -0.44
C LYS A 111 1.60 -9.63 -1.86
N GLU A 112 2.46 -9.49 -2.86
CA GLU A 112 2.14 -9.91 -4.24
C GLU A 112 1.85 -11.41 -4.33
N VAL A 113 2.69 -12.26 -3.74
CA VAL A 113 2.50 -13.72 -3.74
C VAL A 113 1.22 -14.11 -3.00
N TRP A 114 0.89 -13.41 -1.92
CA TRP A 114 -0.30 -13.64 -1.11
C TRP A 114 -1.54 -12.91 -1.64
N ASP A 115 -1.41 -12.21 -2.77
CA ASP A 115 -2.46 -11.42 -3.42
C ASP A 115 -3.12 -10.39 -2.48
N ILE A 116 -2.30 -9.76 -1.64
CA ILE A 116 -2.67 -8.71 -0.69
C ILE A 116 -2.50 -7.34 -1.37
N GLU A 117 -3.61 -6.73 -1.74
CA GLU A 117 -3.61 -5.42 -2.42
C GLU A 117 -3.38 -4.24 -1.48
N LEU A 118 -3.99 -4.29 -0.28
CA LEU A 118 -3.93 -3.22 0.74
C LEU A 118 -3.83 -3.81 2.15
N ASP A 119 -3.05 -3.16 3.01
CA ASP A 119 -3.02 -3.49 4.44
C ASP A 119 -4.38 -3.19 5.09
N PRO A 120 -4.80 -3.92 6.14
CA PRO A 120 -6.13 -3.77 6.74
C PRO A 120 -6.48 -2.33 7.14
N ALA A 121 -5.54 -1.62 7.75
CA ALA A 121 -5.75 -0.22 8.16
C ALA A 121 -5.88 0.73 6.96
N VAL A 122 -5.14 0.47 5.88
CA VAL A 122 -5.20 1.24 4.64
C VAL A 122 -6.49 0.95 3.89
N TYR A 123 -6.94 -0.30 3.88
CA TYR A 123 -8.21 -0.68 3.28
C TYR A 123 -9.40 -0.13 4.06
N GLN A 124 -9.35 -0.15 5.39
CA GLN A 124 -10.35 0.52 6.23
C GLN A 124 -10.46 2.01 5.88
N ARG A 125 -9.33 2.70 5.76
CA ARG A 125 -9.29 4.11 5.33
C ARG A 125 -9.93 4.33 3.96
N LEU A 126 -9.68 3.43 3.00
CA LEU A 126 -10.33 3.47 1.69
C LEU A 126 -11.86 3.37 1.83
N LEU A 127 -12.34 2.42 2.63
CA LEU A 127 -13.78 2.23 2.86
C LEU A 127 -14.42 3.41 3.61
N ASP A 128 -13.66 4.12 4.43
CA ASP A 128 -14.12 5.32 5.13
C ASP A 128 -14.44 6.49 4.20
N TYR A 129 -13.87 6.55 2.99
CA TYR A 129 -14.23 7.57 2.00
C TYR A 129 -15.59 7.32 1.33
N LEU A 130 -16.17 6.13 1.50
CA LEU A 130 -17.46 5.76 0.90
C LEU A 130 -18.64 6.12 1.81
N THR A 131 -19.79 6.34 1.19
CA THR A 131 -21.04 6.55 1.91
C THR A 131 -21.66 5.23 2.33
N THR A 132 -22.55 5.25 3.33
CA THR A 132 -23.28 4.05 3.78
C THR A 132 -24.08 3.42 2.63
N SER A 133 -24.65 4.23 1.72
CA SER A 133 -25.40 3.72 0.56
C SER A 133 -24.50 2.96 -0.43
N GLN A 134 -23.27 3.44 -0.66
CA GLN A 134 -22.28 2.78 -1.52
C GLN A 134 -21.81 1.46 -0.91
N LEU A 135 -21.55 1.45 0.41
CA LEU A 135 -21.16 0.22 1.11
C LEU A 135 -22.30 -0.82 1.10
N SER A 136 -23.54 -0.39 1.36
CA SER A 136 -24.72 -1.28 1.35
C SER A 136 -25.07 -1.79 -0.05
N SER A 137 -24.84 -1.01 -1.11
CA SER A 137 -25.06 -1.46 -2.49
C SER A 137 -24.02 -2.49 -2.93
N ALA A 138 -22.77 -2.35 -2.51
CA ALA A 138 -21.73 -3.36 -2.73
C ALA A 138 -22.03 -4.65 -1.94
N LEU A 139 -22.40 -4.55 -0.66
CA LEU A 139 -22.80 -5.72 0.15
C LEU A 139 -23.99 -6.47 -0.44
N ALA A 140 -24.93 -5.76 -1.07
CA ALA A 140 -26.08 -6.39 -1.74
C ALA A 140 -25.65 -7.34 -2.86
N ARG A 141 -24.63 -6.95 -3.64
CA ARG A 141 -24.08 -7.78 -4.72
C ARG A 141 -23.27 -8.96 -4.21
N LEU A 142 -22.80 -8.87 -2.97
CA LEU A 142 -22.09 -9.94 -2.26
C LEU A 142 -23.04 -10.85 -1.46
N HIS A 143 -24.36 -10.66 -1.55
CA HIS A 143 -25.37 -11.39 -0.77
C HIS A 143 -25.15 -11.30 0.75
N LEU A 144 -24.51 -10.22 1.22
CA LEU A 144 -24.26 -9.97 2.63
C LEU A 144 -25.37 -9.08 3.23
N THR A 145 -25.52 -9.15 4.54
CA THR A 145 -26.48 -8.31 5.28
C THR A 145 -26.16 -6.83 5.07
N LYS A 146 -27.18 -6.02 4.76
CA LYS A 146 -27.01 -4.57 4.45
C LYS A 146 -27.25 -3.66 5.65
N SER A 147 -27.77 -4.21 6.74
CA SER A 147 -28.14 -3.48 7.94
C SER A 147 -26.93 -3.22 8.84
N GLY A 148 -27.03 -2.12 9.58
CA GLY A 148 -26.03 -1.70 10.57
C GLY A 148 -25.56 -0.26 10.36
N ARG A 149 -24.74 0.20 11.31
CA ARG A 149 -23.96 1.45 11.17
C ARG A 149 -22.81 1.24 10.19
N LYS A 150 -22.25 2.33 9.68
CA LYS A 150 -21.16 2.32 8.70
C LYS A 150 -19.97 1.47 9.18
N GLU A 151 -19.59 1.60 10.44
CA GLU A 151 -18.46 0.89 11.05
C GLU A 151 -18.69 -0.62 11.07
N ALA A 152 -19.93 -1.05 11.37
CA ALA A 152 -20.30 -2.47 11.38
C ALA A 152 -20.28 -3.06 9.97
N ILE A 153 -20.68 -2.27 8.97
CA ILE A 153 -20.61 -2.63 7.55
C ILE A 153 -19.16 -2.77 7.09
N ILE A 154 -18.30 -1.81 7.42
CA ILE A 154 -16.86 -1.84 7.10
C ILE A 154 -16.20 -3.06 7.74
N LYS A 155 -16.45 -3.29 9.03
CA LYS A 155 -15.92 -4.45 9.74
C LYS A 155 -16.34 -5.76 9.05
N ARG A 156 -17.59 -5.88 8.62
CA ARG A 156 -18.08 -7.06 7.88
C ARG A 156 -17.33 -7.27 6.56
N ILE A 157 -17.00 -6.20 5.84
CA ILE A 157 -16.23 -6.29 4.58
C ILE A 157 -14.81 -6.80 4.88
N LEU A 158 -14.16 -6.26 5.91
CA LEU A 158 -12.82 -6.65 6.33
C LEU A 158 -12.76 -8.09 6.85
N ASP A 159 -13.71 -8.48 7.70
CA ASP A 159 -13.80 -9.84 8.28
C ASP A 159 -14.02 -10.91 7.20
N LYS A 160 -14.74 -10.56 6.12
CA LYS A 160 -14.94 -11.45 4.97
C LYS A 160 -13.72 -11.58 4.07
N GLY A 161 -12.73 -10.69 4.20
CA GLY A 161 -11.50 -10.72 3.39
C GLY A 161 -11.75 -10.39 1.93
N ILE A 162 -12.75 -9.55 1.61
CA ILE A 162 -13.06 -9.19 0.22
C ILE A 162 -11.95 -8.29 -0.31
N LYS A 163 -11.32 -8.68 -1.42
CA LYS A 163 -10.25 -7.91 -2.06
C LYS A 163 -10.73 -6.49 -2.45
N PRO A 164 -9.91 -5.45 -2.25
CA PRO A 164 -10.25 -4.08 -2.64
C PRO A 164 -10.68 -3.94 -4.10
N SER A 165 -9.97 -4.56 -5.04
CA SER A 165 -10.31 -4.54 -6.47
C SER A 165 -11.68 -5.15 -6.76
N THR A 166 -11.97 -6.31 -6.17
CA THR A 166 -13.26 -6.98 -6.28
C THR A 166 -14.38 -6.12 -5.68
N PHE A 167 -14.14 -5.56 -4.51
CA PHE A 167 -15.09 -4.67 -3.84
C PHE A 167 -15.42 -3.43 -4.69
N LEU A 168 -14.39 -2.71 -5.16
CA LEU A 168 -14.53 -1.55 -6.04
C LEU A 168 -15.16 -1.94 -7.39
N GLY A 169 -14.97 -3.18 -7.83
CA GLY A 169 -15.63 -3.81 -8.95
C GLY A 169 -17.16 -3.87 -8.82
N PHE A 170 -17.73 -3.80 -7.61
CA PHE A 170 -19.18 -3.74 -7.41
C PHE A 170 -19.76 -2.33 -7.50
N LEU A 171 -18.94 -1.30 -7.39
CA LEU A 171 -19.37 0.10 -7.44
C LEU A 171 -19.63 0.59 -8.86
N THR A 172 -20.45 1.64 -9.01
CA THR A 172 -20.66 2.29 -10.31
C THR A 172 -19.47 3.19 -10.66
N VAL A 173 -19.32 3.57 -11.94
CA VAL A 173 -18.27 4.51 -12.36
C VAL A 173 -18.42 5.86 -11.65
N ASN A 174 -19.65 6.30 -11.42
CA ASN A 174 -19.93 7.53 -10.67
C ASN A 174 -19.49 7.42 -9.21
N ASP A 175 -19.75 6.29 -8.55
CA ASP A 175 -19.30 6.05 -7.18
C ASP A 175 -17.77 6.06 -7.08
N LEU A 176 -17.08 5.43 -8.03
CA LEU A 176 -15.62 5.44 -8.10
C LEU A 176 -15.06 6.84 -8.37
N ALA A 177 -15.75 7.66 -9.18
CA ALA A 177 -15.35 9.04 -9.41
C ALA A 177 -15.54 9.91 -8.15
N ILE A 178 -16.61 9.69 -7.39
CA ILE A 178 -16.84 10.35 -6.09
C ILE A 178 -15.75 9.93 -5.09
N LEU A 179 -15.46 8.63 -5.00
CA LEU A 179 -14.38 8.10 -4.16
C LEU A 179 -13.04 8.73 -4.54
N ALA A 180 -12.70 8.78 -5.83
CA ALA A 180 -11.46 9.38 -6.31
C ALA A 180 -11.36 10.87 -5.93
N ARG A 181 -12.46 11.63 -6.00
CA ARG A 181 -12.47 13.03 -5.54
C ARG A 181 -12.24 13.14 -4.04
N ASN A 182 -12.93 12.33 -3.24
CA ASN A 182 -12.81 12.34 -1.78
C ASN A 182 -11.37 11.99 -1.35
N ALA A 183 -10.73 11.07 -2.06
CA ALA A 183 -9.35 10.65 -1.84
C ALA A 183 -8.30 11.54 -2.55
N LYS A 184 -8.69 12.64 -3.23
CA LYS A 184 -7.82 13.51 -4.03
C LYS A 184 -7.01 12.77 -5.12
N CYS A 185 -7.55 11.66 -5.61
CA CYS A 185 -6.96 10.82 -6.64
C CYS A 185 -7.26 11.37 -8.05
N PRO A 186 -6.30 11.29 -9.01
CA PRO A 186 -6.56 11.60 -10.41
C PRO A 186 -7.71 10.76 -10.97
N GLN A 187 -8.66 11.41 -11.64
CA GLN A 187 -9.81 10.72 -12.25
C GLN A 187 -9.40 10.09 -13.59
N LYS A 188 -9.92 8.88 -13.83
CA LYS A 188 -9.81 8.13 -15.08
C LYS A 188 -11.20 7.77 -15.57
N PRO A 189 -11.45 7.77 -16.90
CA PRO A 189 -12.78 7.55 -17.45
C PRO A 189 -13.23 6.09 -17.38
N LYS A 190 -12.30 5.14 -17.50
CA LYS A 190 -12.59 3.70 -17.49
C LYS A 190 -12.44 3.12 -16.10
N LYS A 191 -13.36 2.23 -15.75
CA LYS A 191 -13.36 1.51 -14.47
C LYS A 191 -12.08 0.69 -14.27
N ASP A 192 -11.64 0.00 -15.31
CA ASP A 192 -10.45 -0.87 -15.28
C ASP A 192 -9.15 -0.09 -15.04
N GLU A 193 -9.12 1.19 -15.40
CA GLU A 193 -7.98 2.08 -15.11
C GLU A 193 -8.15 2.80 -13.76
N LEU A 194 -9.38 3.13 -13.39
CA LEU A 194 -9.69 3.90 -12.19
C LEU A 194 -9.47 3.11 -10.90
N ILE A 195 -9.90 1.84 -10.86
CA ILE A 195 -9.71 0.95 -9.70
C ILE A 195 -8.24 0.81 -9.30
N PRO A 196 -7.32 0.37 -10.19
CA PRO A 196 -5.91 0.24 -9.83
C PRO A 196 -5.27 1.59 -9.50
N THR A 197 -5.74 2.68 -10.12
CA THR A 197 -5.26 4.04 -9.80
C THR A 197 -5.61 4.42 -8.36
N ILE A 198 -6.86 4.21 -7.93
CA ILE A 198 -7.31 4.49 -6.56
C ILE A 198 -6.54 3.65 -5.55
N ILE A 199 -6.42 2.34 -5.80
CA ILE A 199 -5.69 1.42 -4.91
C ILE A 199 -4.23 1.88 -4.77
N SER A 200 -3.54 2.16 -5.88
CA SER A 200 -2.15 2.60 -5.86
C SER A 200 -1.96 3.96 -5.17
N HIS A 201 -2.89 4.90 -5.38
CA HIS A 201 -2.86 6.23 -4.76
C HIS A 201 -2.96 6.16 -3.24
N ILE A 202 -3.91 5.37 -2.74
CA ILE A 202 -4.15 5.18 -1.30
C ILE A 202 -3.02 4.32 -0.69
N LYS A 203 -2.54 3.29 -1.39
CA LYS A 203 -1.39 2.47 -0.96
C LYS A 203 -0.15 3.33 -0.70
N ARG A 204 0.08 4.35 -1.52
CA ARG A 204 1.20 5.31 -1.39
C ARG A 204 0.95 6.42 -0.35
N GLY A 205 -0.21 6.44 0.29
CA GLY A 205 -0.61 7.47 1.26
C GLY A 205 -0.76 8.87 0.64
N GLN A 206 -0.94 8.98 -0.67
CA GLN A 206 -1.05 10.27 -1.36
C GLN A 206 -2.34 11.02 -0.99
N ASP A 207 -3.35 10.30 -0.51
CA ASP A 207 -4.63 10.81 -0.01
C ASP A 207 -4.49 11.62 1.29
N ILE A 208 -3.49 11.31 2.12
CA ILE A 208 -3.23 11.98 3.40
C ILE A 208 -2.10 13.02 3.30
N LYS A 209 -1.31 13.00 2.21
CA LYS A 209 -0.21 13.96 2.07
C LYS A 209 -0.76 15.40 2.16
N PRO A 210 -0.22 16.24 3.08
CA PRO A 210 -0.59 17.63 3.11
C PRO A 210 -0.30 18.24 1.74
N PRO A 211 -1.14 19.16 1.25
CA PRO A 211 -0.87 19.83 -0.01
C PRO A 211 0.52 20.44 0.08
N GLU A 212 1.40 20.07 -0.85
CA GLU A 212 2.70 20.72 -0.96
C GLU A 212 2.42 22.22 -1.01
N PRO A 213 3.07 23.04 -0.16
CA PRO A 213 2.89 24.47 -0.22
C PRO A 213 3.13 24.89 -1.68
N PRO A 214 2.28 25.78 -2.24
CA PRO A 214 2.46 26.24 -3.60
C PRO A 214 3.93 26.63 -3.76
N PRO A 215 4.60 26.24 -4.88
CA PRO A 215 6.01 26.53 -5.06
C PRO A 215 6.20 28.01 -4.75
N THR A 216 6.90 28.30 -3.65
CA THR A 216 7.10 29.67 -3.18
C THR A 216 7.72 30.42 -4.33
N LEU A 217 6.93 31.30 -4.95
CA LEU A 217 7.40 32.27 -5.92
C LEU A 217 8.42 33.14 -5.18
N GLY A 218 9.70 32.82 -5.33
CA GLY A 218 10.82 33.53 -4.73
C GLY A 218 11.29 32.94 -3.41
N THR A 219 12.07 31.87 -3.46
CA THR A 219 13.29 31.90 -2.65
C THR A 219 14.03 33.17 -3.06
N LYS A 220 14.21 34.11 -2.12
CA LYS A 220 15.15 35.21 -2.35
C LYS A 220 16.45 34.56 -2.82
N PRO A 221 17.02 34.97 -3.96
CA PRO A 221 18.28 34.42 -4.42
C PRO A 221 19.29 34.46 -3.27
N GLU A 222 20.08 33.39 -3.12
CA GLU A 222 21.16 33.40 -2.12
C GLU A 222 22.00 34.66 -2.32
N PRO A 223 22.35 35.39 -1.26
CA PRO A 223 23.13 36.60 -1.40
C PRO A 223 24.48 36.25 -2.03
N ARG A 224 24.74 36.86 -3.18
CA ARG A 224 25.95 36.68 -3.95
C ARG A 224 27.21 36.88 -3.11
N LEU A 225 28.01 35.82 -2.97
CA LEU A 225 29.29 35.84 -2.25
C LEU A 225 30.41 36.55 -3.04
N VAL A 226 30.25 36.71 -4.36
CA VAL A 226 31.29 37.20 -5.28
C VAL A 226 30.97 38.61 -5.77
N THR A 227 31.88 39.56 -5.56
CA THR A 227 31.72 40.94 -6.05
C THR A 227 31.63 41.02 -7.58
N ASP A 228 31.02 42.08 -8.09
CA ASP A 228 30.87 42.31 -9.54
C ASP A 228 32.19 42.37 -10.30
N GLY A 229 33.25 42.89 -9.68
CA GLY A 229 34.58 42.91 -10.29
C GLY A 229 35.11 41.51 -10.54
N VAL A 230 35.04 40.62 -9.55
CA VAL A 230 35.58 39.26 -9.64
C VAL A 230 34.80 38.41 -10.64
N LEU A 231 33.46 38.56 -10.69
CA LEU A 231 32.66 37.84 -11.68
C LEU A 231 32.96 38.31 -13.11
N LYS A 232 33.05 39.62 -13.34
CA LYS A 232 33.38 40.18 -14.66
C LYS A 232 34.78 39.75 -15.11
N GLU A 233 35.73 39.68 -14.19
CA GLU A 233 37.08 39.18 -14.47
C GLU A 233 37.05 37.69 -14.85
N ALA A 234 36.35 36.85 -14.09
CA ALA A 234 36.19 35.43 -14.41
C ALA A 234 35.53 35.21 -15.79
N LEU A 235 34.46 35.96 -16.10
CA LEU A 235 33.77 35.90 -17.39
C LEU A 235 34.64 36.42 -18.55
N SER A 236 35.58 37.32 -18.28
CA SER A 236 36.52 37.84 -19.28
C SER A 236 37.49 36.77 -19.81
N ARG A 237 37.76 35.73 -19.01
CA ARG A 237 38.62 34.59 -19.39
C ARG A 237 37.94 33.63 -20.36
N LEU A 238 36.62 33.69 -20.52
CA LEU A 238 35.89 32.85 -21.47
C LEU A 238 36.05 33.34 -22.91
N ARG A 239 36.02 32.42 -23.86
CA ARG A 239 35.97 32.75 -25.29
C ARG A 239 34.60 33.30 -25.67
N ASP A 240 34.55 34.09 -26.73
CA ASP A 240 33.30 34.73 -27.18
C ASP A 240 32.21 33.71 -27.59
N SER A 241 32.62 32.55 -28.10
CA SER A 241 31.74 31.42 -28.40
C SER A 241 31.12 30.81 -27.14
N GLN A 242 31.91 30.66 -26.07
CA GLN A 242 31.43 30.13 -24.78
C GLN A 242 30.44 31.09 -24.12
N LEU A 243 30.69 32.39 -24.20
CA LEU A 243 29.74 33.41 -23.72
C LEU A 243 28.42 33.37 -24.51
N ALA A 244 28.50 33.17 -25.84
CA ALA A 244 27.31 33.03 -26.68
C ALA A 244 26.49 31.77 -26.35
N GLU A 245 27.15 30.63 -26.08
CA GLU A 245 26.50 29.38 -25.67
C GLU A 245 25.79 29.52 -24.31
N ILE A 246 26.44 30.16 -23.33
CA ILE A 246 25.85 30.40 -22.01
C ILE A 246 24.62 31.32 -22.15
N LEU A 247 24.72 32.40 -22.95
CA LEU A 247 23.60 33.29 -23.22
C LEU A 247 22.45 32.56 -23.93
N ALA A 248 22.73 31.72 -24.92
CA ALA A 248 21.73 30.92 -25.63
C ALA A 248 21.00 29.95 -24.68
N LYS A 249 21.74 29.21 -23.84
CA LYS A 249 21.19 28.28 -22.86
C LYS A 249 20.29 28.96 -21.83
N LYS A 250 20.57 30.23 -21.52
CA LYS A 250 19.80 31.05 -20.58
C LYS A 250 18.73 31.93 -21.26
N LYS A 251 18.52 31.76 -22.57
CA LYS A 251 17.56 32.54 -23.39
C LYS A 251 17.80 34.06 -23.31
N LEU A 252 19.07 34.47 -23.26
CA LEU A 252 19.50 35.88 -23.23
C LEU A 252 20.02 36.31 -24.62
N LYS A 253 20.01 37.62 -24.89
CA LYS A 253 20.43 38.20 -26.18
C LYS A 253 21.92 37.99 -26.45
N ILE A 254 22.25 37.37 -27.58
CA ILE A 254 23.62 36.94 -27.96
C ILE A 254 24.41 38.03 -28.71
N SER A 255 23.76 39.01 -29.33
CA SER A 255 24.42 40.02 -30.19
C SER A 255 25.36 40.98 -29.43
N GLY A 256 26.43 41.49 -30.06
CA GLY A 256 27.27 42.57 -29.52
C GLY A 256 28.68 42.13 -29.17
N THR A 257 29.45 43.04 -28.59
CA THR A 257 30.86 42.80 -28.24
C THR A 257 30.98 41.86 -27.03
N LYS A 258 32.17 41.28 -26.84
CA LYS A 258 32.46 40.42 -25.68
C LYS A 258 32.15 41.11 -24.34
N LYS A 259 32.40 42.41 -24.23
CA LYS A 259 32.07 43.21 -23.04
C LYS A 259 30.57 43.29 -22.80
N ASP A 260 29.77 43.48 -23.84
CA ASP A 260 28.31 43.54 -23.73
C ASP A 260 27.71 42.20 -23.30
N LYS A 261 28.30 41.09 -23.75
CA LYS A 261 27.91 39.73 -23.33
C LYS A 261 28.21 39.47 -21.85
N ILE A 262 29.36 39.94 -21.38
CA ILE A 262 29.76 39.83 -19.96
C ILE A 262 28.83 40.68 -19.08
N GLU A 263 28.55 41.92 -19.46
CA GLU A 263 27.61 42.78 -18.73
C GLU A 263 26.20 42.18 -18.68
N ARG A 264 25.72 41.56 -19.76
CA ARG A 264 24.41 40.89 -19.74
C ARG A 264 24.35 39.68 -18.84
N LEU A 265 25.42 38.90 -18.76
CA LEU A 265 25.48 37.77 -17.82
C LEU A 265 25.54 38.27 -16.38
N ALA A 266 26.41 39.25 -16.10
CA ALA A 266 26.60 39.84 -14.77
C ALA A 266 25.34 40.55 -14.23
N ASN A 267 24.51 41.14 -15.10
CA ASN A 267 23.25 41.79 -14.73
C ASN A 267 22.01 40.91 -14.97
N SER A 268 22.19 39.64 -15.34
CA SER A 268 21.05 38.75 -15.60
C SER A 268 20.37 38.31 -14.31
N ARG A 269 19.11 37.86 -14.43
CA ARG A 269 18.38 37.20 -13.33
C ARG A 269 19.03 35.90 -12.83
N TYR A 270 20.09 35.45 -13.46
CA TYR A 270 20.86 34.26 -13.10
C TYR A 270 22.19 34.60 -12.41
N SER A 271 22.45 35.89 -12.14
CA SER A 271 23.67 36.42 -11.52
C SER A 271 23.46 36.77 -10.03
N PHE A 272 22.32 36.36 -9.46
CA PHE A 272 22.01 36.55 -8.05
C PHE A 272 22.51 35.36 -7.23
#